data_AF-A0A2Z3GIU0-F1
#
_entry.id   AF-A0A2Z3GIU0-F1
#
_cell.length_a   1.000
_cell.length_b   1.000
_cell.length_c   1.000
_cell.angle_alpha   90.00
_cell.angle_beta   90.00
_cell.angle_gamma   90.00
#
_symmetry.space_group_name_H-M   'P 1'
#
loop_
_entity.id
_entity.type
_entity.pdbx_description
1 polymer ?
#
loop_
_entity_poly.entity_id
_entity_poly.type
_entity_poly.pdbx_seq_one_letter_code
_entity_poly.pdbx_strand_id
1 'polypeptide(L)'
;MVAHVQNVSGIYLLIVAMVLWEGFSIYCGPLVLQQPARGLRLSAINQAMQIFSFAVNGYALKYVAGAGFMLGMDLTAAPKFLCNLTLSSLEITINREHDLVTLGINVVAVYLLFLCNKQLGLLRSQPAA
;
A
#
# COMPACT_ATOMS: atom_id res chain seq x y z
N MET A 1 36.58 -26.36 2.00
CA MET A 1 35.80 -25.34 1.26
C MET A 1 34.87 -24.69 2.26
N VAL A 2 35.27 -23.56 2.86
CA VAL A 2 34.43 -22.82 3.81
C VAL A 2 33.40 -22.06 3.00
N ALA A 3 32.12 -22.38 3.16
CA ALA A 3 31.04 -21.60 2.56
C ALA A 3 31.09 -20.19 3.19
N HIS A 4 31.44 -19.20 2.39
CA HIS A 4 31.39 -17.81 2.79
C HIS A 4 29.92 -17.43 2.93
N VAL A 5 29.37 -17.53 4.14
CA VAL A 5 28.00 -17.06 4.43
C VAL A 5 28.06 -15.54 4.35
N GLN A 6 27.62 -14.99 3.22
CA GLN A 6 27.43 -13.55 3.10
C GLN A 6 26.19 -13.16 3.91
N ASN A 7 26.38 -12.37 4.96
CA ASN A 7 25.28 -11.82 5.73
C ASN A 7 24.46 -10.90 4.81
N VAL A 8 23.24 -11.30 4.49
CA VAL A 8 22.30 -10.43 3.77
C VAL A 8 21.82 -9.37 4.76
N SER A 9 22.15 -8.10 4.49
CA SER A 9 21.66 -6.99 5.30
C SER A 9 20.13 -6.90 5.19
N GLY A 10 19.45 -6.62 6.31
CA GLY A 10 17.99 -6.51 6.38
C GLY A 10 17.42 -5.46 5.42
N ILE A 11 18.20 -4.43 5.06
CA ILE A 11 17.78 -3.42 4.09
C ILE A 11 17.57 -4.00 2.68
N TYR A 12 18.39 -4.99 2.27
CA TYR A 12 18.22 -5.63 0.96
C TYR A 12 16.94 -6.47 0.92
N LEU A 13 16.61 -7.14 2.02
CA LEU A 13 15.35 -7.89 2.14
C LEU A 13 14.13 -6.96 2.04
N LEU A 14 14.20 -5.79 2.69
CA LEU A 14 13.16 -4.77 2.59
C LEU A 14 12.97 -4.29 1.14
N ILE A 15 14.06 -3.94 0.44
CA ILE A 15 13.99 -3.50 -0.97
C ILE A 15 13.38 -4.58 -1.86
N VAL A 16 13.79 -5.85 -1.70
CA VAL A 16 13.21 -6.97 -2.47
C VAL A 16 11.73 -7.12 -2.17
N ALA A 17 11.34 -7.10 -0.90
CA ALA A 17 9.93 -7.18 -0.51
C ALA A 17 9.10 -6.04 -1.14
N MET A 18 9.67 -4.84 -1.23
CA MET A 18 9.03 -3.66 -1.82
C MET A 18 8.83 -3.79 -3.33
N VAL A 19 9.84 -4.24 -4.06
CA VAL A 19 9.72 -4.50 -5.50
C VAL A 19 8.67 -5.57 -5.77
N LEU A 20 8.67 -6.64 -4.97
CA LEU A 20 7.65 -7.69 -5.05
C LEU A 20 6.25 -7.16 -4.72
N TRP A 21 6.14 -6.23 -3.77
CA TRP A 21 4.89 -5.60 -3.38
C TRP A 21 4.29 -4.75 -4.51
N GLU A 22 5.12 -3.93 -5.18
CA GLU A 22 4.68 -3.20 -6.36
C GLU A 22 4.31 -4.15 -7.51
N GLY A 23 5.09 -5.21 -7.71
CA GLY A 23 4.77 -6.27 -8.67
C GLY A 23 3.43 -6.95 -8.39
N PHE A 24 3.11 -7.19 -7.11
CA PHE A 24 1.83 -7.74 -6.68
C PHE A 24 0.66 -6.82 -7.05
N SER A 25 0.81 -5.51 -6.89
CA SER A 25 -0.19 -4.52 -7.29
C SER A 25 -0.49 -4.58 -8.79
N ILE A 26 0.56 -4.62 -9.62
CA ILE A 26 0.43 -4.75 -11.07
C ILE A 26 -0.24 -6.08 -11.44
N TYR A 27 0.15 -7.18 -10.79
CA TYR A 27 -0.43 -8.51 -11.03
C TYR A 27 -1.93 -8.57 -10.74
N CYS A 28 -2.40 -7.85 -9.73
CA CYS A 28 -3.82 -7.82 -9.38
C CYS A 28 -4.71 -7.33 -10.54
N GLY A 29 -4.24 -6.36 -11.34
CA GLY A 29 -5.01 -5.75 -12.43
C GLY A 29 -5.48 -6.76 -13.49
N PRO A 30 -4.57 -7.42 -14.23
CA PRO A 30 -4.94 -8.44 -15.21
C PRO A 30 -5.72 -9.61 -14.60
N LEU A 31 -5.46 -9.95 -13.34
CA LEU A 31 -6.16 -11.05 -12.68
C LEU A 31 -7.65 -10.75 -12.46
N VAL A 32 -8.03 -9.48 -12.27
CA VAL A 32 -9.45 -9.07 -12.22
C VAL A 32 -10.15 -9.35 -13.55
N LEU A 33 -9.43 -9.27 -14.68
CA LEU A 33 -10.00 -9.54 -16.01
C LEU A 33 -10.08 -11.05 -16.31
N GLN A 34 -9.08 -11.81 -15.87
CA GLN A 34 -8.98 -13.25 -16.17
C GLN A 34 -9.73 -14.14 -15.17
N GLN A 35 -9.67 -13.78 -13.88
CA GLN A 35 -10.24 -14.55 -12.77
C GLN A 35 -10.92 -13.58 -11.78
N PRO A 36 -12.07 -12.97 -12.14
CA PRO A 36 -12.62 -11.82 -11.45
C PRO A 36 -12.75 -11.97 -9.94
N ALA A 37 -13.29 -13.09 -9.47
CA ALA A 37 -13.43 -13.33 -8.03
C ALA A 37 -12.09 -13.38 -7.28
N ARG A 38 -11.06 -13.97 -7.89
CA ARG A 38 -9.70 -14.04 -7.32
C ARG A 38 -9.01 -12.69 -7.41
N GLY A 39 -9.06 -12.05 -8.59
CA GLY A 39 -8.49 -10.73 -8.83
C GLY A 39 -9.04 -9.67 -7.89
N LEU A 40 -10.36 -9.64 -7.66
CA LEU A 40 -10.99 -8.70 -6.73
C LEU A 40 -10.57 -8.96 -5.28
N ARG A 41 -10.42 -10.23 -4.86
CA ARG A 41 -9.92 -10.55 -3.51
C ARG A 41 -8.49 -10.06 -3.30
N LEU A 42 -7.60 -10.29 -4.26
CA LEU A 42 -6.21 -9.83 -4.15
C LEU A 42 -6.11 -8.31 -4.26
N SER A 43 -6.90 -7.70 -5.15
CA SER A 43 -6.99 -6.23 -5.25
C SER A 43 -7.47 -5.62 -3.95
N ALA A 44 -8.46 -6.21 -3.27
CA ALA A 44 -8.91 -5.74 -1.96
C ALA A 44 -7.79 -5.76 -0.91
N ILE A 45 -6.97 -6.82 -0.86
CA ILE A 45 -5.80 -6.88 0.03
C ILE A 45 -4.82 -5.75 -0.31
N ASN A 46 -4.54 -5.55 -1.60
CA ASN A 46 -3.65 -4.48 -2.05
C ASN A 46 -4.15 -3.09 -1.65
N GLN A 47 -5.47 -2.84 -1.77
CA GLN A 47 -6.06 -1.56 -1.39
C GLN A 47 -6.07 -1.35 0.13
N ALA A 48 -6.34 -2.39 0.93
CA ALA A 48 -6.32 -2.29 2.38
C ALA A 48 -4.96 -1.79 2.91
N MET A 49 -3.88 -2.21 2.27
CA MET A 49 -2.52 -1.82 2.63
C MET A 49 -2.17 -0.38 2.20
N GLN A 50 -2.85 0.16 1.19
CA GLN A 50 -2.69 1.56 0.76
C GLN A 50 -3.49 2.54 1.64
N ILE A 51 -4.39 2.07 2.50
CA ILE A 51 -5.27 2.94 3.30
C ILE A 51 -4.46 3.84 4.21
N PHE A 52 -3.47 3.31 4.92
CA PHE A 52 -2.73 4.06 5.93
C PHE A 52 -1.35 4.46 5.43
N SER A 53 -0.99 5.71 5.70
CA SER A 53 0.39 6.18 5.62
C SER A 53 0.77 6.81 6.95
N PHE A 54 2.03 6.71 7.32
CA PHE A 54 2.52 7.36 8.53
C PHE A 54 3.99 7.76 8.37
N ALA A 55 4.39 8.78 9.12
CA ALA A 55 5.77 9.00 9.48
C ALA A 55 5.82 9.25 10.98
N VAL A 56 6.56 8.44 11.74
CA VAL A 56 6.66 8.55 13.19
C VAL A 56 8.08 8.21 13.60
N ASN A 57 8.73 9.10 14.38
CA ASN A 57 10.02 8.86 15.03
C ASN A 57 11.12 8.36 14.07
N GLY A 58 11.29 9.07 12.95
CA GLY A 58 12.29 8.74 11.94
C GLY A 58 11.97 7.57 11.02
N TYR A 59 10.81 6.92 11.19
CA TYR A 59 10.29 5.91 10.27
C TYR A 59 9.14 6.50 9.46
N ALA A 60 9.07 6.21 8.16
CA ALA A 60 7.94 6.56 7.32
C ALA A 60 7.55 5.39 6.42
N LEU A 61 6.25 5.21 6.21
CA LEU A 61 5.67 4.32 5.23
C LEU A 61 4.52 5.04 4.53
N LYS A 62 4.62 5.14 3.20
CA LYS A 62 3.54 5.55 2.32
C LYS A 62 3.54 4.64 1.12
N TYR A 63 2.41 4.02 0.85
CA TYR A 63 2.23 3.15 -0.30
C TYR A 63 0.97 3.55 -1.06
N VAL A 64 1.13 3.87 -2.34
CA VAL A 64 0.08 4.24 -3.29
C VAL A 64 0.44 3.59 -4.61
N ALA A 65 -0.45 2.78 -5.19
CA ALA A 65 -0.27 2.24 -6.52
C ALA A 65 -1.39 2.75 -7.45
N GLY A 66 -1.00 3.47 -8.50
CA GLY A 66 -1.93 4.18 -9.37
C GLY A 66 -2.15 5.61 -8.91
N ALA A 67 -3.36 5.94 -8.44
CA ALA A 67 -3.69 7.29 -7.97
C ALA A 67 -4.10 7.25 -6.50
N GLY A 68 -3.72 8.28 -5.75
CA GLY A 68 -4.02 8.44 -4.34
C GLY A 68 -4.46 9.86 -4.02
N PHE A 69 -5.42 9.96 -3.12
CA PHE A 69 -5.84 11.20 -2.50
C PHE A 69 -5.70 11.03 -0.99
N MET A 70 -4.66 11.63 -0.43
CA MET A 70 -4.27 11.48 0.96
C MET A 70 -4.85 12.62 1.78
N LEU A 71 -5.59 12.27 2.83
CA LEU A 71 -6.00 13.19 3.89
C LEU A 71 -5.26 12.82 5.16
N GLY A 72 -4.67 13.78 5.85
CA GLY A 72 -3.84 13.48 7.01
C GLY A 72 -3.68 14.64 7.98
N MET A 73 -2.87 14.38 9.00
CA MET A 73 -2.45 15.38 9.98
C MET A 73 -0.94 15.31 10.18
N ASP A 74 -0.31 16.48 10.24
CA ASP A 74 1.02 16.69 10.76
C ASP A 74 0.92 17.13 12.23
N LEU A 75 1.52 16.34 13.11
CA LEU A 75 1.52 16.50 14.57
C LEU A 75 2.92 16.85 15.11
N THR A 76 3.88 17.16 14.25
CA THR A 76 5.29 17.37 14.58
C THR A 76 5.51 18.50 15.61
N ALA A 77 4.74 19.59 15.50
CA ALA A 77 4.83 20.71 16.44
C ALA A 77 3.44 21.20 16.85
N ALA A 78 2.64 21.62 15.87
CA ALA A 78 1.23 21.98 16.04
C ALA A 78 0.39 21.21 15.02
N PRO A 79 -0.80 20.69 15.40
CA PRO A 79 -1.65 19.94 14.48
C PRO A 79 -1.98 20.75 13.22
N LYS A 80 -1.59 20.23 12.04
CA LYS A 80 -1.89 20.80 10.73
C LYS A 80 -2.55 19.75 9.86
N PHE A 81 -3.61 20.14 9.17
CA PHE A 81 -4.26 19.26 8.20
C PHE A 81 -3.43 19.16 6.91
N LEU A 82 -3.30 17.95 6.37
CA LEU A 82 -2.58 17.65 5.14
C LEU A 82 -3.55 17.10 4.09
N CYS A 83 -3.40 17.57 2.85
CA CYS A 83 -4.17 17.11 1.71
C CYS A 83 -3.22 16.98 0.51
N ASN A 84 -3.05 15.76 -0.01
CA ASN A 84 -2.08 15.50 -1.08
C ASN A 84 -2.68 14.61 -2.17
N LEU A 85 -2.47 15.00 -3.43
CA LEU A 85 -2.65 14.10 -4.57
C LEU A 85 -1.32 13.41 -4.84
N THR A 86 -1.35 12.12 -5.14
CA THR A 86 -0.14 11.33 -5.39
C THR A 86 -0.42 10.34 -6.51
N LEU A 87 0.51 10.23 -7.46
CA LEU A 87 0.57 9.13 -8.40
C LEU A 87 1.62 8.14 -7.90
N SER A 88 1.38 6.85 -8.13
CA SER A 88 2.22 5.69 -7.82
C SER A 88 3.48 6.02 -7.01
N SER A 89 3.41 5.79 -5.71
CA SER A 89 4.44 6.19 -4.77
C SER A 89 4.60 5.13 -3.69
N LEU A 90 5.84 4.67 -3.55
CA LEU A 90 6.29 3.89 -2.42
C LEU A 90 7.42 4.65 -1.73
N GLU A 91 7.11 5.22 -0.57
CA GLU A 91 8.07 5.92 0.26
C GLU A 91 8.24 5.12 1.55
N ILE A 92 9.47 4.67 1.77
CA ILE A 92 9.91 4.22 3.07
C ILE A 92 11.10 5.06 3.46
N THR A 93 11.02 5.66 4.64
CA THR A 93 12.17 6.31 5.23
C THR A 93 12.53 5.65 6.55
N ILE A 94 13.83 5.48 6.79
CA ILE A 94 14.39 4.96 8.02
C ILE A 94 15.46 5.95 8.46
N ASN A 95 15.47 6.33 9.73
CA ASN A 95 16.40 7.31 10.31
C ASN A 95 16.30 8.72 9.69
N ARG A 96 15.09 9.19 9.34
CA ARG A 96 14.83 10.63 9.09
C ARG A 96 14.64 11.38 10.42
N GLU A 97 14.46 12.70 10.36
CA GLU A 97 14.14 13.56 11.52
C GLU A 97 13.23 12.86 12.54
N HIS A 98 13.71 12.76 13.79
CA HIS A 98 13.06 12.01 14.86
C HIS A 98 11.76 12.67 15.36
N ASP A 99 11.55 13.94 15.06
CA ASP A 99 10.39 14.69 15.55
C ASP A 99 9.17 14.60 14.62
N LEU A 100 9.35 14.08 13.39
CA LEU A 100 8.27 14.01 12.40
C LEU A 100 7.20 13.01 12.84
N VAL A 101 5.97 13.52 13.04
CA VAL A 101 4.78 12.72 13.31
C VAL A 101 3.69 13.10 12.32
N THR A 102 3.45 12.28 11.31
CA THR A 102 2.37 12.44 10.34
C THR A 102 1.56 11.16 10.23
N LEU A 103 0.25 11.30 10.07
CA LEU A 103 -0.68 10.21 9.82
C LEU A 103 -1.55 10.58 8.64
N GLY A 104 -1.84 9.64 7.75
CA GLY A 104 -2.63 9.88 6.56
C GLY A 104 -3.46 8.68 6.16
N ILE A 105 -4.57 8.97 5.48
CA ILE A 105 -5.52 8.02 4.93
C ILE A 105 -5.63 8.26 3.42
N ASN A 106 -5.42 7.22 2.62
CA ASN A 106 -5.68 7.24 1.19
C ASN A 106 -7.17 6.99 0.91
N VAL A 107 -7.91 8.05 0.63
CA VAL A 107 -9.36 7.99 0.35
C VAL A 107 -9.66 7.18 -0.91
N VAL A 108 -8.77 7.24 -1.91
CA VAL A 108 -8.92 6.45 -3.15
C VAL A 108 -8.82 4.96 -2.84
N ALA A 109 -7.87 4.55 -2.00
CA ALA A 109 -7.73 3.16 -1.60
C ALA A 109 -8.96 2.64 -0.84
N VAL A 110 -9.52 3.44 0.08
CA VAL A 110 -10.77 3.11 0.79
C VAL A 110 -11.92 2.91 -0.20
N TYR A 111 -12.07 3.83 -1.17
CA TYR A 111 -13.10 3.74 -2.19
C TYR A 111 -12.94 2.49 -3.07
N LEU A 112 -11.73 2.21 -3.55
CA LEU A 112 -11.45 1.03 -4.37
C LEU A 112 -11.62 -0.27 -3.60
N LEU A 113 -11.26 -0.30 -2.31
CA LEU A 113 -11.52 -1.45 -1.44
C LEU A 113 -13.02 -1.74 -1.33
N PHE A 114 -13.83 -0.70 -1.11
CA PHE A 114 -15.28 -0.82 -1.11
C PHE A 114 -15.80 -1.39 -2.43
N LEU A 115 -15.31 -0.85 -3.56
CA LEU A 115 -15.72 -1.33 -4.89
C LEU A 115 -15.36 -2.79 -5.12
N CYS A 116 -14.14 -3.22 -4.72
CA CYS A 116 -13.70 -4.60 -4.84
C CYS A 116 -14.63 -5.55 -4.07
N ASN A 117 -14.95 -5.21 -2.83
CA ASN A 117 -15.82 -6.03 -1.98
C ASN A 117 -17.27 -6.07 -2.50
N LYS A 118 -17.78 -4.93 -3.00
CA LYS A 118 -19.11 -4.85 -3.61
C LYS A 118 -19.20 -5.76 -4.84
N GLN A 119 -18.23 -5.65 -5.76
CA GLN A 119 -18.21 -6.47 -6.99
C GLN A 119 -18.05 -7.95 -6.67
N LEU A 120 -17.22 -8.30 -5.68
CA LEU A 120 -17.08 -9.68 -5.23
C LEU A 120 -18.38 -10.24 -4.65
N GLY A 121 -19.14 -9.43 -3.91
CA GLY A 121 -20.48 -9.79 -3.43
C GLY A 121 -21.44 -10.09 -4.59
N LEU A 122 -21.44 -9.25 -5.63
CA LEU A 122 -22.27 -9.45 -6.82
C LEU A 122 -21.92 -10.74 -7.56
N LEU A 123 -20.64 -11.04 -7.74
CA LEU A 123 -20.19 -12.29 -8.38
C LEU A 123 -20.61 -13.53 -7.61
N ARG A 124 -20.65 -13.47 -6.27
CA ARG A 124 -21.11 -14.60 -5.44
C ARG A 124 -22.62 -14.80 -5.48
N SER A 125 -23.39 -13.76 -5.75
CA SER A 125 -24.85 -13.83 -5.86
C SER A 125 -25.35 -14.30 -7.22
N GLN A 126 -24.48 -14.40 -8.24
CA GLN A 126 -24.88 -14.91 -9.54
C GLN A 126 -25.05 -16.44 -9.48
N PRO A 127 -26.16 -16.99 -10.00
CA PRO A 127 -26.30 -18.44 -10.12
C PRO A 127 -25.18 -18.98 -11.02
N ALA A 128 -24.61 -20.13 -10.66
CA ALA A 128 -23.68 -20.82 -11.54
C ALA A 128 -24.39 -21.10 -12.87
N ALA A 129 -23.84 -20.53 -13.95
CA ALA A 129 -24.32 -20.75 -15.31
C ALA A 129 -24.09 -22.19 -15.76
#